data_AF-A0A7C7C462-F1
#
_entry.id   AF-A0A7C7C462-F1
#
_cell.length_a   1.000
_cell.length_b   1.000
_cell.length_c   1.000
_cell.angle_alpha   90.00
_cell.angle_beta   90.00
_cell.angle_gamma   90.00
#
_symmetry.space_group_name_H-M   'P 1'
#
loop_
_entity.id
_entity.type
_entity.pdbx_description
1 polymer ?
#
loop_
_entity_poly.entity_id
_entity_poly.type
_entity_poly.pdbx_seq_one_letter_code
_entity_poly.pdbx_strand_id
1 'polypeptide(L)'
;MNVSHQRRFMQITQPVPYPYISVPRQLNSEHPVTHGLTGVTFPFVSPLENVAAQDAGSTIDMLVTSSEKSWIRQQPFDLHPLQEWGARSIDFEGPQNLVATISGTLKTAFDEPADGDVSATEDSTEASAPRRTETDHARVVVVGGSSILLDQYTSESNQAFVLNLLDWMLLDDAMLSIRTRGLTIAPLDEVSDATRNAMKYLNMLGLPAALVAFGLVRWRIREARRRGLTL
;
A
#
# COMPACT_ATOMS: atom_id res chain seq x y z
N MET A 1 7.93 14.23 4.83
CA MET A 1 8.15 15.40 3.95
C MET A 1 9.33 16.19 4.50
N ASN A 2 10.13 16.86 3.66
CA ASN A 2 11.24 17.69 4.12
C ASN A 2 10.84 19.17 4.03
N VAL A 3 11.04 19.92 5.12
CA VAL A 3 10.83 21.37 5.13
C VAL A 3 12.19 22.03 5.31
N SER A 4 12.56 22.93 4.40
CA SER A 4 13.80 23.68 4.47
C SER A 4 13.55 25.08 5.02
N HIS A 5 14.31 25.48 6.03
CA HIS A 5 14.33 26.85 6.52
C HIS A 5 15.71 27.45 6.33
N GLN A 6 15.77 28.63 5.71
CA GLN A 6 16.99 29.41 5.62
C GLN A 6 17.15 30.23 6.91
N ARG A 7 18.17 29.90 7.71
CA ARG A 7 18.56 30.66 8.90
C ARG A 7 19.86 31.39 8.61
N ARG A 8 19.76 32.69 8.29
CA ARG A 8 20.88 33.55 7.85
C ARG A 8 21.62 32.92 6.66
N PHE A 9 22.83 32.40 6.88
CA PHE A 9 23.71 31.82 5.86
C PHE A 9 23.60 30.28 5.75
N MET A 10 22.80 29.62 6.59
CA MET A 10 22.66 28.16 6.59
C MET A 10 21.23 27.74 6.23
N GLN A 11 21.10 26.83 5.27
CA GLN A 11 19.85 26.15 4.99
C GLN A 11 19.79 24.87 5.82
N ILE A 12 18.77 24.76 6.67
CA ILE A 12 18.54 23.56 7.49
C ILE A 12 17.30 22.86 6.94
N THR A 13 17.47 21.62 6.52
CA THR A 13 16.38 20.75 6.07
C THR A 13 15.99 19.83 7.22
N GLN A 14 14.74 19.92 7.67
CA GLN A 14 14.21 19.05 8.73
C GLN A 14 13.14 18.12 8.14
N PRO A 15 13.25 16.80 8.37
CA PRO A 15 12.15 15.89 8.05
C PRO A 15 11.02 16.10 9.05
N VAL A 16 9.81 16.31 8.54
CA VAL A 16 8.60 16.45 9.34
C VAL A 16 7.63 15.32 8.98
N PRO A 17 7.10 14.58 9.98
CA PRO A 17 6.06 13.59 9.73
C PRO A 17 4.79 14.32 9.28
N TYR A 18 4.24 13.89 8.14
CA TYR A 18 3.03 14.49 7.57
C TYR A 18 2.03 13.39 7.25
N PRO A 19 1.12 13.06 8.20
CA PRO A 19 0.24 11.88 8.11
C PRO A 19 -0.68 11.84 6.90
N TYR A 20 -1.00 12.99 6.30
CA TYR A 20 -1.79 13.05 5.07
C TYR A 20 -1.08 12.44 3.85
N ILE A 21 0.24 12.24 3.90
CA ILE A 21 0.97 11.46 2.90
C ILE A 21 1.17 10.07 3.47
N SER A 22 0.20 9.19 3.20
CA SER A 22 0.20 7.83 3.72
C SER A 22 1.11 6.93 2.88
N VAL A 23 1.81 6.01 3.55
CA VAL A 23 2.62 4.97 2.90
C VAL A 23 2.17 3.63 3.48
N PRO A 24 1.09 3.03 2.93
CA PRO A 24 0.60 1.74 3.37
C PRO A 24 1.68 0.66 3.23
N ARG A 25 1.77 -0.21 4.24
CA ARG A 25 2.65 -1.39 4.21
C ARG A 25 1.89 -2.66 3.83
N GLN A 26 0.58 -2.66 4.06
CA GLN A 26 -0.29 -3.79 3.81
C GLN A 26 -0.88 -3.66 2.40
N LEU A 27 -0.16 -4.24 1.44
CA LEU A 27 -0.62 -4.44 0.09
C LEU A 27 -0.99 -5.92 -0.09
N ASN A 28 -2.03 -6.19 -0.86
CA ASN A 28 -2.42 -7.56 -1.18
C ASN A 28 -1.33 -8.24 -2.02
N SER A 29 -0.66 -9.25 -1.47
CA SER A 29 0.41 -9.97 -2.16
C SER A 29 -0.12 -10.97 -3.19
N GLU A 30 -1.37 -11.40 -3.10
CA GLU A 30 -1.97 -12.38 -4.00
C GLU A 30 -2.40 -11.75 -5.33
N HIS A 31 -2.75 -10.45 -5.31
CA HIS A 31 -3.24 -9.77 -6.50
C HIS A 31 -2.10 -9.33 -7.44
N PRO A 32 -2.20 -9.57 -8.77
CA PRO A 32 -1.12 -9.26 -9.72
C PRO A 32 -0.74 -7.79 -9.80
N VAL A 33 -1.67 -6.87 -9.48
CA VAL A 33 -1.39 -5.42 -9.48
C VAL A 33 -0.40 -5.03 -8.39
N THR A 34 -0.53 -5.62 -7.20
CA THR A 34 0.18 -5.21 -5.98
C THR A 34 1.28 -6.18 -5.56
N HIS A 35 1.35 -7.36 -6.18
CA HIS A 35 2.40 -8.35 -5.92
C HIS A 35 3.80 -7.76 -6.15
N GLY A 36 4.65 -7.82 -5.11
CA GLY A 36 6.04 -7.36 -5.15
C GLY A 36 6.23 -5.84 -5.05
N LEU A 37 5.14 -5.07 -4.98
CA LEU A 37 5.21 -3.62 -4.78
C LEU A 37 5.32 -3.28 -3.29
N THR A 38 6.17 -2.31 -2.98
CA THR A 38 6.34 -1.79 -1.61
C THR A 38 6.51 -0.27 -1.66
N GLY A 39 6.11 0.40 -0.57
CA GLY A 39 6.34 1.84 -0.42
C GLY A 39 5.52 2.72 -1.37
N VAL A 40 4.41 2.19 -1.91
CA VAL A 40 3.46 2.99 -2.69
C VAL A 40 2.90 4.08 -1.77
N THR A 41 2.94 5.33 -2.22
CA THR A 41 2.58 6.50 -1.43
C THR A 41 1.25 7.06 -1.94
N PHE A 42 0.32 7.31 -1.03
CA PHE A 42 -1.01 7.84 -1.30
C PHE A 42 -1.22 9.17 -0.54
N PRO A 43 -0.91 10.31 -1.20
CA PRO A 43 -1.13 11.65 -0.64
C PRO A 43 -2.62 12.00 -0.58
N PHE A 44 -3.10 12.57 0.52
CA PHE A 44 -4.45 13.11 0.67
C PHE A 44 -5.55 12.14 0.20
N VAL A 45 -5.38 10.86 0.49
CA VAL A 45 -6.29 9.80 0.06
C VAL A 45 -7.50 9.73 0.98
N SER A 46 -8.66 9.51 0.38
CA SER A 46 -9.91 9.23 1.10
C SER A 46 -10.06 7.72 1.31
N PRO A 47 -10.58 7.29 2.47
CA PRO A 47 -10.92 5.89 2.70
C PRO A 47 -12.09 5.48 1.80
N LEU A 48 -12.08 4.22 1.37
CA LEU A 48 -13.16 3.58 0.65
C LEU A 48 -13.95 2.70 1.60
N GLU A 49 -15.26 2.92 1.65
CA GLU A 49 -16.19 2.05 2.37
C GLU A 49 -16.92 1.17 1.35
N ASN A 50 -17.00 -0.13 1.62
CA ASN A 50 -17.78 -1.03 0.78
C ASN A 50 -19.25 -0.95 1.19
N VAL A 51 -20.05 -0.23 0.39
CA VAL A 51 -21.49 -0.03 0.62
C VAL A 51 -22.35 -1.04 -0.15
N ALA A 52 -21.76 -1.81 -1.07
CA ALA A 52 -22.51 -2.72 -1.93
C ALA A 52 -22.58 -4.13 -1.33
N ALA A 53 -23.80 -4.66 -1.20
CA ALA A 53 -23.99 -6.10 -1.15
C ALA A 53 -23.47 -6.67 -2.47
N GLN A 54 -22.55 -7.63 -2.43
CA GLN A 54 -21.98 -8.25 -3.62
C GLN A 54 -23.10 -8.69 -4.57
N ASP A 55 -23.18 -8.06 -5.74
CA ASP A 55 -24.01 -8.57 -6.83
C ASP A 55 -23.52 -9.96 -7.21
N ALA A 56 -24.45 -10.87 -7.47
CA ALA A 56 -24.14 -12.27 -7.78
C ALA A 56 -23.26 -12.36 -9.04
N GLY A 57 -21.94 -12.50 -8.87
CA GLY A 57 -20.96 -12.66 -9.96
C GLY A 57 -19.85 -11.59 -10.01
N SER A 58 -19.91 -10.54 -9.18
CA SER A 58 -18.83 -9.55 -9.04
C SER A 58 -17.99 -9.79 -7.78
N THR A 59 -16.69 -9.93 -7.93
CA THR A 59 -15.73 -10.01 -6.82
C THR A 59 -15.15 -8.62 -6.52
N ILE A 60 -15.10 -8.26 -5.25
CA ILE A 60 -14.52 -7.00 -4.78
C ILE A 60 -13.28 -7.33 -3.95
N ASP A 61 -12.11 -6.96 -4.48
CA ASP A 61 -10.83 -7.17 -3.81
C ASP A 61 -10.26 -5.84 -3.30
N MET A 62 -9.88 -5.80 -2.03
CA MET A 62 -9.16 -4.65 -1.46
C MET A 62 -7.66 -4.84 -1.73
N LEU A 63 -7.07 -3.94 -2.50
CA LEU A 63 -5.66 -4.05 -2.91
C LEU A 63 -4.70 -3.41 -1.91
N VAL A 64 -5.12 -2.30 -1.32
CA VAL A 64 -4.28 -1.47 -0.46
C VAL A 64 -5.06 -1.05 0.76
N THR A 65 -4.52 -1.37 1.92
CA THR A 65 -5.08 -1.01 3.22
C THR A 65 -4.06 -0.20 4.02
N SER A 66 -4.54 0.82 4.74
CA SER A 66 -3.71 1.62 5.65
C SER A 66 -3.33 0.80 6.90
N SER A 67 -2.41 1.33 7.70
CA SER A 67 -2.01 0.69 8.96
C SER A 67 -3.07 0.80 10.05
N GLU A 68 -2.99 -0.05 11.08
CA GLU A 68 -3.83 0.04 12.29
C GLU A 68 -3.81 1.42 12.97
N LYS A 69 -2.71 2.17 12.84
CA LYS A 69 -2.56 3.54 13.36
C LYS A 69 -3.04 4.59 12.35
N SER A 70 -4.22 4.38 11.77
CA SER A 70 -4.84 5.35 10.86
C SER A 70 -6.15 5.91 11.45
N TRP A 71 -6.52 7.10 11.00
CA TRP A 71 -7.72 7.81 11.42
C TRP A 71 -8.23 8.65 10.27
N ILE A 72 -9.50 9.02 10.32
CA ILE A 72 -10.13 9.86 9.31
C ILE A 72 -10.26 11.26 9.90
N ARG A 73 -9.79 12.27 9.16
CA ARG A 73 -9.97 13.66 9.58
C ARG A 73 -11.19 14.25 8.89
N GLN A 74 -12.13 14.76 9.67
CA GLN A 74 -13.26 15.55 9.16
C GLN A 74 -12.94 17.04 9.16
N GLN A 75 -13.71 17.83 8.41
CA GLN A 75 -13.53 19.30 8.34
C GLN A 75 -13.72 19.93 9.73
N PRO A 76 -12.93 20.98 10.09
CA PRO A 76 -11.96 21.70 9.25
C PRO A 76 -10.57 21.02 9.18
N PHE A 77 -9.96 21.06 7.99
CA PHE A 77 -8.62 20.53 7.74
C PHE A 77 -7.55 21.55 8.14
N ASP A 78 -6.60 21.14 8.98
CA ASP A 78 -5.35 21.87 9.19
C ASP A 78 -4.26 21.18 8.38
N LEU A 79 -3.78 21.85 7.34
CA LEU A 79 -2.75 21.34 6.44
C LEU A 79 -1.36 21.87 6.80
N HIS A 80 -1.22 22.60 7.92
CA HIS A 80 0.03 23.23 8.30
C HIS A 80 1.14 22.16 8.47
N PRO A 81 2.23 22.22 7.68
CA PRO A 81 3.27 21.18 7.71
C PRO A 81 3.94 21.01 9.07
N LEU A 82 4.03 22.10 9.85
CA LEU A 82 4.66 22.12 11.18
C LEU A 82 3.63 21.91 12.30
N GLN A 83 2.45 21.37 12.01
CA GLN A 83 1.49 20.98 13.04
C GLN A 83 2.13 19.93 13.97
N GLU A 84 1.96 20.10 15.28
CA GLU A 84 2.42 19.12 16.26
C GLU A 84 1.46 17.93 16.30
N TRP A 85 1.87 16.82 15.70
CA TRP A 85 1.16 15.54 15.75
C TRP A 85 1.41 14.83 17.10
N GLY A 86 1.01 15.46 18.20
CA GLY A 86 1.08 14.87 19.53
C GLY A 86 0.00 13.80 19.69
N ALA A 87 0.39 12.57 20.02
CA ALA A 87 -0.50 11.40 20.16
C ALA A 87 -1.65 11.52 21.19
N ARG A 88 -1.85 12.69 21.82
CA ARG A 88 -2.94 12.94 22.77
C ARG A 88 -4.24 13.43 22.12
N SER A 89 -4.25 13.73 20.82
CA SER A 89 -5.44 14.26 20.13
C SER A 89 -5.87 13.45 18.90
N ILE A 90 -5.35 12.23 18.73
CA ILE A 90 -5.62 11.40 17.56
C ILE A 90 -6.21 10.08 18.05
N ASP A 91 -7.49 9.88 17.76
CA ASP A 91 -8.17 8.61 17.96
C ASP A 91 -7.96 7.75 16.72
N PHE A 92 -7.25 6.64 16.87
CA PHE A 92 -7.02 5.71 15.76
C PHE A 92 -8.29 4.88 15.54
N GLU A 93 -8.82 4.94 14.31
CA GLU A 93 -10.05 4.24 13.89
C GLU A 93 -9.76 2.87 13.28
N GLY A 94 -8.47 2.51 13.11
CA GLY A 94 -8.04 1.23 12.57
C GLY A 94 -7.62 1.33 11.09
N PRO A 95 -7.39 0.18 10.43
CA PRO A 95 -7.01 0.12 9.03
C PRO A 95 -8.17 0.53 8.12
N GLN A 96 -7.86 1.29 7.07
CA GLN A 96 -8.80 1.88 6.11
C GLN A 96 -8.43 1.44 4.70
N ASN A 97 -9.43 1.06 3.90
CA ASN A 97 -9.20 0.66 2.51
C ASN A 97 -8.94 1.88 1.64
N LEU A 98 -7.91 1.84 0.81
CA LEU A 98 -7.49 2.96 -0.04
C LEU A 98 -7.74 2.70 -1.53
N VAL A 99 -7.61 1.43 -1.93
CA VAL A 99 -7.79 0.98 -3.31
C VAL A 99 -8.62 -0.30 -3.33
N ALA A 100 -9.64 -0.31 -4.17
CA ALA A 100 -10.50 -1.45 -4.42
C ALA A 100 -10.50 -1.79 -5.91
N THR A 101 -10.57 -3.07 -6.22
CA THR A 101 -10.85 -3.58 -7.57
C THR A 101 -12.14 -4.37 -7.57
N ILE A 102 -12.89 -4.21 -8.65
CA ILE A 102 -14.12 -4.95 -8.92
C ILE A 102 -13.90 -5.69 -10.22
N SER A 103 -14.10 -7.01 -10.20
CA SER A 103 -13.99 -7.86 -11.37
C SER A 103 -15.17 -8.82 -11.48
N GLY A 104 -15.62 -9.07 -12.70
CA GLY A 104 -16.65 -10.06 -13.00
C GLY A 104 -17.79 -9.51 -13.83
N THR A 105 -18.99 -10.05 -13.60
CA THR A 105 -20.20 -9.64 -14.31
C THR A 105 -20.73 -8.32 -13.76
N LEU A 106 -20.71 -7.28 -14.59
CA LEU A 106 -21.32 -6.00 -14.25
C LEU A 106 -22.55 -5.77 -15.12
N LYS A 107 -23.68 -5.53 -14.44
CA LYS A 107 -24.91 -5.10 -15.08
C LYS A 107 -24.79 -3.63 -15.50
N THR A 108 -25.19 -3.33 -16.73
CA THR A 108 -25.20 -1.94 -17.19
C THR A 108 -26.35 -1.16 -16.56
N ALA A 109 -26.09 0.06 -16.10
CA ALA A 109 -27.13 0.99 -15.63
C ALA A 109 -28.02 1.50 -16.78
N PHE A 110 -27.60 1.30 -18.04
CA PHE A 110 -28.33 1.72 -19.25
C PHE A 110 -29.30 0.63 -19.78
N ASP A 111 -29.61 -0.37 -18.95
CA ASP A 111 -30.59 -1.43 -19.24
C ASP A 111 -32.02 -0.89 -19.11
N GLU A 112 -32.26 0.06 -18.20
CA GLU A 112 -33.55 0.74 -18.10
C GLU A 112 -33.68 1.83 -19.17
N PRO A 113 -34.83 1.94 -19.88
CA PRO A 113 -35.09 3.08 -20.73
C PRO A 113 -35.05 4.34 -19.86
N ALA A 114 -34.28 5.34 -20.28
CA ALA A 114 -34.26 6.62 -19.59
C ALA A 114 -35.70 7.15 -19.47
N ASP A 115 -36.20 7.26 -18.24
CA ASP A 115 -37.48 7.91 -17.98
C ASP A 115 -37.36 9.38 -18.38
N GLY A 116 -37.83 9.67 -19.60
CA GLY A 116 -37.92 11.01 -20.17
C GLY A 116 -36.83 11.38 -21.16
N ASP A 117 -36.77 10.74 -22.34
CA ASP A 117 -36.42 11.49 -23.54
C ASP A 117 -37.15 11.02 -24.80
N VAL A 118 -37.73 12.03 -25.46
CA VAL A 118 -38.36 12.14 -26.79
C VAL A 118 -39.09 10.94 -27.41
N SER A 119 -40.38 11.18 -27.67
CA SER A 119 -41.18 10.51 -28.68
C SER A 119 -40.33 10.11 -29.88
N ALA A 120 -40.37 8.82 -30.20
CA ALA A 120 -39.94 8.26 -31.46
C ALA A 120 -40.57 9.07 -32.61
N THR A 121 -39.84 10.04 -33.12
CA THR A 121 -40.10 10.54 -34.46
C THR A 121 -39.49 9.50 -35.38
N GLU A 122 -40.40 8.78 -36.04
CA GLU A 122 -40.15 7.74 -37.03
C GLU A 122 -39.38 8.31 -38.22
N ASP A 123 -38.06 8.53 -38.11
CA ASP A 123 -37.18 8.59 -39.27
C ASP A 123 -35.69 8.46 -38.87
N SER A 124 -35.27 7.24 -38.54
CA SER A 124 -33.85 6.88 -38.65
C SER A 124 -33.74 5.39 -38.90
N THR A 125 -33.47 5.04 -40.16
CA THR A 125 -33.21 3.68 -40.65
C THR A 125 -31.80 3.21 -40.28
N GLU A 126 -31.29 3.59 -39.11
CA GLU A 126 -30.01 3.11 -38.60
C GLU A 126 -30.29 2.12 -37.48
N ALA A 127 -30.04 0.84 -37.76
CA ALA A 127 -30.11 -0.22 -36.77
C ALA A 127 -29.27 0.19 -35.55
N SER A 128 -29.92 0.52 -34.45
CA SER A 128 -29.27 0.82 -33.17
C SER A 128 -28.31 -0.32 -32.87
N ALA A 129 -27.03 0.00 -32.70
CA ALA A 129 -25.99 -0.96 -32.39
C ALA A 129 -26.44 -1.84 -31.20
N PRO A 130 -26.15 -3.17 -31.21
CA PRO A 130 -26.58 -4.05 -30.14
C PRO A 130 -26.05 -3.53 -28.80
N ARG A 131 -26.96 -3.09 -27.92
CA ARG A 131 -26.64 -2.60 -26.58
C ARG A 131 -26.22 -3.80 -25.73
N ARG A 132 -25.01 -3.76 -25.19
CA ARG A 132 -24.53 -4.78 -24.25
C ARG A 132 -25.16 -4.51 -22.88
N THR A 133 -26.00 -5.45 -22.44
CA THR A 133 -26.71 -5.42 -21.16
C THR A 133 -25.87 -5.93 -19.99
N GLU A 134 -24.85 -6.73 -20.28
CA GLU A 134 -23.94 -7.32 -19.29
C GLU A 134 -22.55 -7.50 -19.90
N THR A 135 -21.51 -7.48 -19.06
CA THR A 135 -20.13 -7.79 -19.46
C THR A 135 -19.56 -8.83 -18.50
N ASP A 136 -19.16 -9.99 -19.03
CA ASP A 136 -18.66 -11.12 -18.23
C ASP A 136 -17.30 -10.86 -17.55
N HIS A 137 -16.48 -9.97 -18.13
CA HIS A 137 -15.13 -9.67 -17.66
C HIS A 137 -14.90 -8.17 -17.49
N ALA A 138 -15.81 -7.50 -16.79
CA ALA A 138 -15.60 -6.10 -16.47
C ALA A 138 -14.55 -5.97 -15.36
N ARG A 139 -13.69 -4.96 -15.49
CA ARG A 139 -12.66 -4.61 -14.50
C ARG A 139 -12.77 -3.14 -14.17
N VAL A 140 -12.98 -2.83 -12.90
CA VAL A 140 -13.07 -1.47 -12.40
C VAL A 140 -12.09 -1.30 -11.25
N VAL A 141 -11.35 -0.20 -11.27
CA VAL A 141 -10.44 0.18 -10.20
C VAL A 141 -10.97 1.45 -9.57
N VAL A 142 -11.07 1.47 -8.25
CA VAL A 142 -11.43 2.65 -7.48
C VAL A 142 -10.25 3.00 -6.57
N VAL A 143 -9.75 4.22 -6.72
CA VAL A 143 -8.68 4.78 -5.89
C VAL A 143 -9.24 5.99 -5.16
N GLY A 144 -9.08 6.05 -3.84
CA GLY A 144 -9.58 7.14 -2.99
C GLY A 144 -8.96 8.53 -3.22
N GLY A 145 -8.15 8.70 -4.26
CA GLY A 145 -7.51 9.98 -4.59
C GLY A 145 -6.72 9.93 -5.90
N SER A 146 -6.55 11.08 -6.55
CA SER A 146 -5.84 11.21 -7.84
C SER A 146 -4.37 11.63 -7.71
N SER A 147 -3.95 12.03 -6.50
CA SER A 147 -2.63 12.58 -6.21
C SER A 147 -1.47 11.65 -6.54
N ILE A 148 -1.70 10.33 -6.58
CA ILE A 148 -0.72 9.31 -7.00
C ILE A 148 -0.21 9.53 -8.43
N LEU A 149 -1.02 10.18 -9.27
CA LEU A 149 -0.70 10.49 -10.67
C LEU A 149 0.07 11.81 -10.85
N LEU A 150 0.22 12.60 -9.79
CA LEU A 150 0.91 13.89 -9.86
C LEU A 150 2.42 13.68 -9.80
N ASP A 151 3.16 14.32 -10.72
CA ASP A 151 4.62 14.21 -10.84
C ASP A 151 5.38 14.37 -9.51
N GLN A 152 4.94 15.29 -8.65
CA GLN A 152 5.57 15.55 -7.34
C GLN A 152 5.48 14.39 -6.35
N TYR A 153 4.56 13.45 -6.57
CA TYR A 153 4.34 12.25 -5.76
C TYR A 153 4.64 10.97 -6.54
N THR A 154 5.10 11.09 -7.78
CA THR A 154 5.44 9.95 -8.63
C THR A 154 6.82 9.39 -8.22
N SER A 155 6.81 8.34 -7.40
CA SER A 155 7.98 7.49 -7.11
C SER A 155 8.06 6.29 -8.06
N GLU A 156 9.20 5.59 -8.11
CA GLU A 156 9.32 4.33 -8.87
C GLU A 156 8.22 3.33 -8.50
N SER A 157 7.91 3.19 -7.20
CA SER A 157 6.81 2.35 -6.72
C SER A 157 5.43 2.81 -7.19
N ASN A 158 5.17 4.13 -7.21
CA ASN A 158 3.90 4.67 -7.68
C ASN A 158 3.75 4.50 -9.19
N GLN A 159 4.82 4.70 -9.97
CA GLN A 159 4.82 4.43 -11.42
C GLN A 159 4.56 2.96 -11.70
N ALA A 160 5.25 2.05 -11.00
CA ALA A 160 5.06 0.61 -11.15
C ALA A 160 3.62 0.22 -10.80
N PHE A 161 3.05 0.76 -9.73
CA PHE A 161 1.66 0.54 -9.36
C PHE A 161 0.67 1.00 -10.44
N VAL A 162 0.83 2.22 -10.97
CA VAL A 162 -0.06 2.76 -12.01
C VAL A 162 0.07 1.96 -13.31
N LEU A 163 1.29 1.57 -13.70
CA LEU A 163 1.50 0.72 -14.88
C LEU A 163 0.89 -0.67 -14.68
N ASN A 164 1.01 -1.25 -13.49
CA ASN A 164 0.37 -2.54 -13.17
C ASN A 164 -1.16 -2.45 -13.20
N LEU A 165 -1.73 -1.33 -12.73
CA LEU A 165 -3.17 -1.07 -12.82
C LEU A 165 -3.64 -0.95 -14.27
N LEU A 166 -2.94 -0.15 -15.08
CA LEU A 166 -3.27 0.01 -16.49
C LEU A 166 -3.16 -1.31 -17.23
N ASP A 167 -2.10 -2.07 -16.96
CA ASP A 167 -1.94 -3.39 -17.54
C ASP A 167 -3.08 -4.31 -17.11
N TRP A 168 -3.43 -4.34 -15.83
CA TRP A 168 -4.54 -5.15 -15.34
C TRP A 168 -5.89 -4.72 -15.94
N MET A 169 -6.07 -3.47 -16.34
CA MET A 169 -7.28 -3.03 -17.03
C MET A 169 -7.27 -3.35 -18.52
N LEU A 170 -6.10 -3.43 -19.15
CA LEU A 170 -5.94 -3.54 -20.61
C LEU A 170 -5.61 -4.96 -21.09
N LEU A 171 -4.89 -5.75 -20.29
CA LEU A 171 -4.40 -7.07 -20.65
C LEU A 171 -5.22 -8.19 -20.05
N ASP A 172 -5.24 -9.30 -20.77
CA ASP A 172 -5.81 -10.56 -20.34
C ASP A 172 -4.99 -11.18 -19.19
N ASP A 173 -5.64 -11.93 -18.29
CA ASP A 173 -5.03 -12.40 -17.03
C ASP A 173 -3.74 -13.22 -17.23
N ALA A 174 -3.68 -13.98 -18.32
CA ALA A 174 -2.51 -14.79 -18.67
C ALA A 174 -1.26 -13.95 -18.96
N MET A 175 -1.41 -12.74 -19.49
CA MET A 175 -0.29 -11.86 -19.85
C MET A 175 0.27 -11.08 -18.65
N LEU A 176 -0.57 -10.82 -17.65
CA LEU A 176 -0.17 -10.12 -16.42
C LEU A 176 0.86 -10.92 -15.60
N SER A 177 0.69 -12.24 -15.55
CA SER A 177 1.58 -13.15 -14.82
C SER A 177 3.03 -13.18 -15.33
N ILE A 178 3.25 -12.81 -16.60
CA ILE A 178 4.59 -12.84 -17.23
C ILE A 178 5.36 -11.55 -16.89
N ARG A 179 4.67 -10.40 -16.79
CA ARG A 179 5.32 -9.09 -16.57
C ARG A 179 5.75 -8.87 -15.11
N THR A 180 5.01 -9.40 -14.13
CA THR A 180 5.26 -9.17 -12.70
C THR A 180 6.49 -9.90 -12.14
N ARG A 181 7.11 -10.80 -12.92
CA ARG A 181 8.31 -11.54 -12.52
C ARG A 181 9.57 -10.66 -12.37
N GLY A 182 9.57 -9.44 -12.93
CA GLY A 182 10.74 -8.56 -12.97
C GLY A 182 10.87 -7.54 -11.82
N LEU A 183 9.84 -7.33 -10.99
CA LEU A 183 9.77 -6.25 -10.00
C LEU A 183 9.74 -6.75 -8.54
N THR A 184 10.24 -7.96 -8.28
CA THR A 184 10.19 -8.57 -6.95
C THR A 184 11.22 -7.95 -6.01
N ILE A 185 10.84 -6.90 -5.28
CA ILE A 185 11.42 -6.66 -3.96
C ILE A 185 10.61 -7.56 -3.03
N ALA A 186 11.12 -8.75 -2.71
CA ALA A 186 10.46 -9.66 -1.78
C ALA A 186 10.22 -8.93 -0.45
N PRO A 187 8.96 -8.55 -0.12
CA PRO A 187 8.69 -7.88 1.14
C PRO A 187 9.03 -8.83 2.27
N LEU A 188 9.57 -8.29 3.36
CA LEU A 188 9.69 -9.07 4.59
C LEU A 188 8.29 -9.18 5.19
N ASP A 189 7.85 -10.41 5.42
CA ASP A 189 6.58 -10.68 6.10
C ASP A 189 6.53 -9.93 7.44
N GLU A 190 5.37 -9.36 7.77
CA GLU A 190 5.16 -8.69 9.04
C GLU A 190 5.18 -9.72 10.18
N VAL A 191 6.36 -9.93 10.75
CA VAL A 191 6.53 -10.71 11.98
C VAL A 191 6.03 -9.89 13.18
N SER A 192 5.46 -10.60 14.16
CA SER A 192 5.00 -9.99 15.41
C SER A 192 6.11 -9.18 16.10
N ASP A 193 5.72 -8.09 16.76
CA ASP A 193 6.66 -7.19 17.44
C ASP A 193 7.54 -7.92 18.47
N ALA A 194 6.99 -8.95 19.13
CA ALA A 194 7.73 -9.80 20.05
C ALA A 194 8.86 -10.55 19.33
N THR A 195 8.58 -11.17 18.19
CA THR A 195 9.57 -11.89 17.37
C THR A 195 10.62 -10.92 16.83
N ARG A 196 10.19 -9.79 16.28
CA ARG A 196 11.06 -8.73 15.77
C ARG A 196 12.06 -8.26 16.83
N ASN A 197 11.57 -8.00 18.04
CA ASN A 197 12.39 -7.53 19.15
C ASN A 197 13.30 -8.63 19.69
N ALA A 198 12.80 -9.87 19.84
CA ALA A 198 13.61 -11.01 20.26
C ALA A 198 14.81 -11.21 19.32
N MET A 199 14.57 -11.23 18.00
CA MET A 199 15.63 -11.38 17.00
C MET A 199 16.61 -10.20 17.02
N LYS A 200 16.10 -8.97 17.23
CA LYS A 200 16.95 -7.78 17.36
C LYS A 200 17.87 -7.87 18.58
N TYR A 201 17.34 -8.21 19.74
CA TYR A 201 18.13 -8.34 20.97
C TYR A 201 19.05 -9.57 20.93
N LEU A 202 18.62 -10.68 20.33
CA LEU A 202 19.47 -11.85 20.14
C LEU A 202 20.67 -11.54 19.26
N ASN A 203 20.51 -10.77 18.18
CA ASN A 203 21.66 -10.36 17.36
C ASN A 203 22.50 -9.27 18.05
N MET A 204 21.86 -8.29 18.70
CA MET A 204 22.55 -7.16 19.34
C MET A 204 23.35 -7.57 20.59
N LEU A 205 22.81 -8.47 21.43
CA LEU A 205 23.44 -8.92 22.67
C LEU A 205 24.00 -10.33 22.57
N GLY A 206 23.33 -11.24 21.85
CA GLY A 206 23.72 -12.64 21.77
C GLY A 206 25.03 -12.85 21.02
N LEU A 207 25.28 -12.16 19.89
CA LEU A 207 26.56 -12.27 19.19
C LEU A 207 27.75 -11.78 20.06
N PRO A 208 27.72 -10.56 20.64
CA PRO A 208 28.79 -10.12 21.54
C PRO A 208 28.96 -11.02 22.77
N ALA A 209 27.85 -11.47 23.39
CA ALA A 209 27.91 -12.36 24.55
C ALA A 209 28.51 -13.72 24.20
N ALA A 210 28.17 -14.30 23.04
CA ALA A 210 28.76 -15.54 22.56
C ALA A 210 30.28 -15.41 22.35
N LEU A 211 30.73 -14.26 21.83
CA LEU A 211 32.14 -13.98 21.60
C LEU A 211 32.91 -13.84 22.93
N VAL A 212 32.34 -13.16 23.92
CA VAL A 212 32.89 -13.07 25.29
C VAL A 212 32.93 -14.43 25.96
N ALA A 213 31.85 -15.21 25.89
CA ALA A 213 31.79 -16.56 26.44
C ALA A 213 32.85 -17.47 25.82
N PHE A 214 33.00 -17.44 24.49
CA PHE A 214 34.06 -18.15 23.79
C PHE A 214 35.46 -17.74 24.26
N GLY A 215 35.69 -16.43 24.41
CA GLY A 215 36.94 -15.89 24.96
C GLY A 215 37.25 -16.41 26.36
N LEU A 216 36.26 -16.42 27.26
CA LEU A 216 36.39 -16.92 28.63
C LEU A 216 36.65 -18.43 28.68
N VAL A 217 35.92 -19.22 27.89
CA VAL A 217 36.13 -20.68 27.78
C VAL A 217 37.53 -20.98 27.28
N ARG A 218 37.96 -20.32 26.21
CA ARG A 218 39.31 -20.49 25.64
C ARG A 218 40.41 -20.06 26.62
N TRP A 219 40.18 -18.98 27.37
CA TRP A 219 41.09 -18.54 28.42
C TRP A 219 41.25 -19.58 29.53
N ARG A 220 40.13 -20.13 30.03
CA ARG A 220 40.14 -21.19 31.07
C ARG A 220 40.84 -22.46 30.61
N ILE A 221 40.60 -22.90 29.37
CA ILE A 221 41.28 -24.07 28.80
C ILE A 221 42.79 -23.83 28.71
N ARG A 222 43.22 -22.64 28.30
CA ARG A 222 44.64 -22.29 28.20
C ARG A 222 45.32 -22.26 29.56
N GLU A 223 44.62 -21.77 30.59
CA GLU A 223 45.14 -21.69 31.96
C GLU A 223 45.26 -23.07 32.61
N ALA A 224 44.29 -23.97 32.38
CA ALA A 224 44.36 -25.36 32.84
C ALA A 224 45.56 -26.11 32.23
N ARG A 225 45.87 -25.90 30.94
CA ARG A 225 47.06 -26.49 30.30
C ARG A 225 48.38 -25.98 30.86
N ARG A 226 48.43 -24.74 31.36
CA ARG A 226 49.64 -24.17 31.97
C ARG A 226 49.92 -24.77 33.35
N ARG A 227 48.88 -25.09 34.13
CA ARG A 227 49.02 -25.70 35.46
C ARG A 227 49.45 -27.17 35.41
N GLY A 228 49.26 -27.86 34.28
CA GLY A 228 49.75 -29.22 34.06
C GLY A 228 51.24 -29.31 33.65
N LEU A 229 51.95 -28.18 33.56
CA LEU A 229 53.35 -28.10 33.13
C LEU A 229 54.27 -27.51 34.21
N THR A 230 54.04 -27.86 35.46
CA THR A 230 55.02 -27.67 36.55
C THR A 230 55.75 -28.99 36.75
N LEU A 231 56.95 -29.08 36.18
CA LEU A 231 58.00 -30.06 36.51
C LEU A 231 58.69 -29.65 37.82
#